data_AF-A0A6P1J7P1-F1
#
_entry.id   AF-A0A6P1J7P1-F1
#
_cell.length_a   1.000
_cell.length_b   1.000
_cell.length_c   1.000
_cell.angle_alpha   90.00
_cell.angle_beta   90.00
_cell.angle_gamma   90.00
#
_symmetry.space_group_name_H-M   'P 1'
#
loop_
_entity.id
_entity.type
_entity.pdbx_description
1 polymer ?
#
loop_
_entity_poly.entity_id
_entity_poly.type
_entity_poly.pdbx_seq_one_letter_code
_entity_poly.pdbx_strand_id
1 'polypeptide(L)'
;MTARKRLGAGPILTAFAIWFAHFMVVWAAGEIWPHQWVANVLAWGLTVVALLALGGYHMRLKQQHAEGLLSSWSYRFACGAAAIATAAVVFSAMPSVFFLP
;
A
#
# COMPACT_ATOMS: atom_id res chain seq x y z
N MET A 1 6.73 36.78 -6.25
CA MET A 1 6.09 35.60 -6.86
C MET A 1 6.44 34.37 -6.03
N THR A 2 5.51 33.92 -5.20
CA THR A 2 5.69 32.81 -4.26
C THR A 2 5.71 31.50 -5.04
N ALA A 3 6.89 30.91 -5.22
CA ALA A 3 7.04 29.59 -5.84
C ALA A 3 6.35 28.55 -4.96
N ARG A 4 5.08 28.25 -5.27
CA ARG A 4 4.38 27.07 -4.76
C ARG A 4 5.17 25.87 -5.29
N LYS A 5 6.12 25.38 -4.48
CA LYS A 5 6.64 24.02 -4.59
C LYS A 5 5.41 23.13 -4.71
N ARG A 6 5.14 22.62 -5.91
CA ARG A 6 4.20 21.51 -6.08
C ARG A 6 4.82 20.38 -5.27
N LEU A 7 4.40 20.26 -4.01
CA LEU A 7 4.61 19.08 -3.20
C LEU A 7 4.14 17.93 -4.09
N GLY A 8 5.08 17.16 -4.62
CA GLY A 8 4.80 16.06 -5.52
C GLY A 8 3.88 15.10 -4.79
N ALA A 9 2.57 15.23 -5.02
CA ALA A 9 1.55 14.41 -4.39
C ALA A 9 1.41 13.05 -5.10
N GLY A 10 1.91 12.92 -6.33
CA GLY A 10 1.87 11.69 -7.12
C GLY A 10 2.45 10.46 -6.38
N PRO A 11 3.62 10.57 -5.73
CA PRO A 11 4.17 9.51 -4.89
C PRO A 11 3.19 9.02 -3.80
N ILE A 12 2.60 9.95 -3.06
CA ILE A 12 1.69 9.67 -1.93
C ILE A 12 0.39 9.01 -2.44
N LEU A 13 -0.19 9.57 -3.50
CA LEU A 13 -1.38 9.04 -4.16
C LEU A 13 -1.19 7.59 -4.61
N THR A 14 0.02 7.23 -5.04
CA THR A 14 0.33 5.86 -5.48
C THR A 14 0.26 4.87 -4.31
N ALA A 15 0.88 5.19 -3.17
CA ALA A 15 0.88 4.31 -2.00
C ALA A 15 -0.54 4.13 -1.43
N PHE A 16 -1.32 5.21 -1.34
CA PHE A 16 -2.71 5.14 -0.89
C PHE A 16 -3.62 4.43 -1.89
N ALA A 17 -3.40 4.58 -3.20
CA ALA A 17 -4.15 3.84 -4.21
C ALA A 17 -3.90 2.33 -4.12
N ILE A 18 -2.65 1.91 -3.88
CA ILE A 18 -2.31 0.49 -3.67
C ILE A 18 -3.07 -0.05 -2.45
N TRP A 19 -3.03 0.66 -1.32
CA TRP A 19 -3.78 0.25 -0.12
C TRP A 19 -5.28 0.21 -0.36
N PHE A 20 -5.87 1.24 -0.97
CA PHE A 20 -7.30 1.33 -1.20
C PHE A 20 -7.80 0.23 -2.14
N ALA A 21 -7.06 -0.04 -3.22
CA ALA A 21 -7.36 -1.14 -4.12
C ALA A 21 -7.30 -2.49 -3.38
N HIS A 22 -6.28 -2.73 -2.57
CA HIS A 22 -6.19 -3.95 -1.76
C HIS A 22 -7.39 -4.09 -0.80
N PHE A 23 -7.72 -3.02 -0.06
CA PHE A 23 -8.84 -3.00 0.86
C PHE A 23 -10.17 -3.32 0.16
N MET A 24 -10.44 -2.70 -0.99
CA MET A 24 -11.69 -2.92 -1.72
C MET A 24 -11.84 -4.36 -2.20
N VAL A 25 -10.75 -5.00 -2.65
CA VAL A 25 -10.82 -6.40 -3.10
C VAL A 25 -10.99 -7.36 -1.92
N VAL A 26 -10.30 -7.13 -0.79
CA VAL A 26 -10.47 -7.95 0.42
C VAL A 26 -11.89 -7.81 0.98
N TRP A 27 -12.42 -6.59 1.02
CA TRP A 27 -13.79 -6.33 1.45
C TRP A 27 -14.82 -7.01 0.55
N ALA A 28 -14.69 -6.86 -0.77
CA ALA A 28 -15.60 -7.49 -1.74
C ALA A 28 -15.53 -9.03 -1.68
N ALA A 29 -14.35 -9.61 -1.47
CA ALA A 29 -14.19 -11.06 -1.33
C ALA A 29 -14.92 -11.59 -0.08
N GLY A 30 -14.91 -10.85 1.03
CA GLY A 30 -15.64 -11.19 2.25
C GLY A 30 -17.15 -11.06 2.12
N GLU A 31 -17.64 -10.11 1.31
CA GLU A 31 -19.08 -9.91 1.08
C GLU A 31 -19.66 -10.95 0.11
N ILE A 32 -18.92 -11.33 -0.94
CA ILE A 32 -19.43 -12.18 -2.02
C ILE A 32 -19.35 -13.67 -1.67
N TRP A 33 -18.34 -14.11 -0.91
CA TRP A 33 -18.16 -15.54 -0.61
C TRP A 33 -18.60 -15.90 0.81
N PRO A 34 -19.66 -16.73 0.98
CA PRO A 34 -20.10 -17.21 2.29
C PRO A 34 -19.15 -18.25 2.92
N HIS A 35 -18.20 -18.81 2.15
CA HIS A 35 -17.16 -19.73 2.65
C HIS A 35 -15.84 -18.98 2.92
N GLN A 36 -15.54 -18.80 4.21
CA GLN A 36 -14.41 -18.02 4.74
C GLN A 36 -13.03 -18.49 4.22
N TRP A 37 -12.88 -19.76 3.82
CA TRP A 37 -11.58 -20.30 3.37
C TRP A 37 -11.10 -19.68 2.05
N VAL A 38 -11.96 -19.55 1.05
CA VAL A 38 -11.60 -18.95 -0.25
C VAL A 38 -11.32 -17.46 -0.08
N ALA A 39 -12.13 -16.77 0.72
CA ALA A 39 -11.92 -15.37 1.06
C ALA A 39 -10.58 -15.16 1.79
N ASN A 40 -10.20 -16.05 2.72
CA ASN A 40 -8.93 -15.98 3.42
C ASN A 40 -7.72 -16.23 2.50
N VAL A 41 -7.77 -17.25 1.63
CA VAL A 41 -6.66 -17.52 0.69
C VAL A 41 -6.47 -16.35 -0.28
N LEU A 42 -7.57 -15.76 -0.77
CA LEU A 42 -7.52 -14.57 -1.63
C LEU A 42 -7.00 -13.34 -0.87
N ALA A 43 -7.42 -13.13 0.37
CA ALA A 43 -6.94 -12.03 1.20
C ALA A 43 -5.41 -12.11 1.37
N TRP A 44 -4.88 -13.26 1.76
CA TRP A 44 -3.44 -13.48 1.90
C TRP A 44 -2.68 -13.31 0.58
N GLY A 45 -3.21 -13.87 -0.52
CA GLY A 45 -2.61 -13.69 -1.85
C GLY A 45 -2.51 -12.22 -2.24
N LEU A 46 -3.57 -11.45 -2.02
CA LEU A 46 -3.62 -10.03 -2.31
C LEU A 46 -2.74 -9.21 -1.37
N THR A 47 -2.62 -9.60 -0.10
CA THR A 47 -1.71 -8.97 0.86
C THR A 47 -0.26 -9.13 0.41
N VAL A 48 0.15 -10.32 -0.02
CA VAL A 48 1.51 -10.56 -0.56
C VAL A 48 1.77 -9.67 -1.78
N VAL A 49 0.82 -9.61 -2.72
CA VAL A 49 0.93 -8.74 -3.91
C VAL A 49 1.04 -7.27 -3.52
N ALA A 50 0.23 -6.80 -2.56
CA ALA A 50 0.27 -5.43 -2.08
C ALA A 50 1.61 -5.08 -1.40
N LEU A 51 2.17 -6.01 -0.61
CA LEU A 51 3.48 -5.86 0.01
C LEU A 51 4.60 -5.82 -1.03
N LEU A 52 4.55 -6.67 -2.06
CA LEU A 52 5.50 -6.65 -3.17
C LEU A 52 5.42 -5.33 -3.96
N ALA A 53 4.21 -4.82 -4.20
CA ALA A 53 4.01 -3.53 -4.86
C ALA A 53 4.58 -2.37 -4.02
N LEU A 54 4.33 -2.36 -2.71
CA LEU A 54 4.89 -1.36 -1.78
C LEU A 54 6.42 -1.46 -1.69
N GLY A 55 6.97 -2.67 -1.65
CA GLY A 55 8.42 -2.90 -1.65
C GLY A 55 9.09 -2.42 -2.93
N GLY A 56 8.54 -2.77 -4.10
CA GLY A 56 9.01 -2.28 -5.40
C GLY A 56 8.90 -0.76 -5.53
N TYR A 57 7.81 -0.19 -5.03
CA TYR A 57 7.63 1.27 -4.97
C TYR A 57 8.69 1.95 -4.08
N HIS A 58 9.00 1.36 -2.91
CA HIS A 58 10.08 1.84 -2.04
C HIS A 58 11.45 1.77 -2.71
N MET A 59 11.75 0.70 -3.47
CA MET A 59 12.99 0.62 -4.24
C MET A 59 13.09 1.71 -5.31
N ARG A 60 11.99 1.99 -6.01
CA ARG A 60 11.92 3.11 -6.98
C ARG A 60 12.14 4.47 -6.31
N LEU A 61 11.56 4.71 -5.14
CA LEU A 61 11.81 5.94 -4.37
C LEU A 61 13.29 6.08 -3.98
N LYS A 62 13.93 4.98 -3.59
CA LYS A 62 15.35 4.97 -3.23
C LYS A 62 16.24 5.27 -4.45
N GLN A 63 15.91 4.72 -5.62
CA GLN A 63 16.61 5.02 -6.88
C GLN A 63 16.44 6.49 -7.28
N GLN A 64 15.21 7.00 -7.29
CA GLN A 64 14.93 8.41 -7.62
C GLN A 64 15.60 9.40 -6.67
N HIS A 65 15.74 9.04 -5.39
CA HIS A 65 16.48 9.86 -4.43
C HIS A 65 17.99 9.83 -4.68
N ALA A 66 18.56 8.66 -4.98
CA ALA A 66 19.98 8.50 -5.32
C ALA A 66 20.36 9.26 -6.61
N GLU A 67 19.45 9.33 -7.58
CA GLU A 67 19.62 10.09 -8.83
C GLU A 67 19.38 11.61 -8.66
N GLY A 68 19.05 12.07 -7.45
CA GLY A 68 18.78 13.49 -7.17
C GLY A 68 17.44 14.00 -7.72
N LEU A 69 16.62 13.13 -8.33
CA LEU A 69 15.31 13.46 -8.89
C LEU A 69 14.24 13.69 -7.82
N LEU A 70 14.48 13.23 -6.59
CA LEU A 70 13.55 13.35 -5.46
C LEU A 70 14.20 14.09 -4.29
N SER A 71 13.58 15.20 -3.86
CA SER A 71 14.06 15.95 -2.70
C SER A 71 14.03 15.10 -1.42
N SER A 72 14.98 15.28 -0.50
CA SER A 72 15.05 14.50 0.75
C SER A 72 13.77 14.59 1.59
N TRP A 73 13.06 15.73 1.51
CA TRP A 73 11.78 15.92 2.21
C TRP A 73 10.68 15.06 1.57
N SER A 74 10.55 15.10 0.23
CA SER A 74 9.60 14.26 -0.52
C SER A 74 9.88 12.76 -0.33
N TYR A 75 11.16 12.36 -0.29
CA TYR A 75 11.56 10.98 -0.04
C TYR A 75 11.11 10.50 1.34
N ARG A 76 11.43 11.24 2.41
CA ARG A 76 11.03 10.88 3.79
C ARG A 76 9.51 10.79 3.93
N PHE A 77 8.78 11.71 3.29
CA PHE A 77 7.33 11.72 3.33
C PHE A 77 6.71 10.53 2.58
N ALA A 78 7.24 10.19 1.41
CA ALA A 78 6.79 9.03 0.63
C ALA A 78 7.11 7.70 1.33
N CYS A 79 8.26 7.58 1.99
CA CYS A 79 8.58 6.44 2.85
C CYS A 79 7.62 6.34 4.05
N GLY A 80 7.28 7.47 4.67
CA GLY A 80 6.27 7.51 5.75
C GLY A 80 4.90 7.03 5.27
N ALA A 81 4.45 7.49 4.11
CA ALA A 81 3.20 7.03 3.50
C ALA A 81 3.23 5.53 3.16
N ALA A 82 4.35 5.03 2.63
CA ALA A 82 4.54 3.60 2.36
C ALA A 82 4.51 2.76 3.65
N ALA A 83 5.07 3.25 4.75
CA ALA A 83 5.02 2.56 6.05
C ALA A 83 3.58 2.48 6.59
N ILE A 84 2.83 3.58 6.52
CA ILE A 84 1.41 3.60 6.93
C ILE A 84 0.58 2.66 6.05
N ALA A 85 0.77 2.70 4.73
CA ALA A 85 0.09 1.81 3.80
C ALA A 85 0.43 0.33 4.10
N THR A 86 1.67 0.02 4.43
CA THR A 86 2.10 -1.33 4.83
C THR A 86 1.38 -1.79 6.08
N ALA A 87 1.35 -0.96 7.14
CA ALA A 87 0.66 -1.28 8.38
C ALA A 87 -0.85 -1.49 8.14
N ALA A 88 -1.46 -0.65 7.30
CA ALA A 88 -2.87 -0.77 6.96
C ALA A 88 -3.19 -2.01 6.12
N VAL A 89 -2.31 -2.40 5.17
CA VAL A 89 -2.41 -3.66 4.43
C VAL A 89 -2.38 -4.87 5.37
N VAL A 90 -1.44 -4.90 6.32
CA VAL A 90 -1.35 -6.00 7.30
C VAL A 90 -2.57 -6.03 8.23
N PHE A 91 -3.03 -4.87 8.69
CA PHE A 91 -4.22 -4.77 9.54
C PHE A 91 -5.49 -5.23 8.82
N SER A 92 -5.65 -4.89 7.53
CA SER A 92 -6.79 -5.35 6.72
C SER A 92 -6.83 -6.87 6.55
N ALA A 93 -5.68 -7.56 6.62
CA ALA A 93 -5.62 -9.01 6.56
C ALA A 93 -5.87 -9.69 7.91
N MET A 94 -5.84 -8.95 9.03
CA MET A 94 -5.95 -9.49 10.39
C MET A 94 -7.23 -10.33 10.65
N PRO A 95 -8.42 -9.97 10.13
CA PRO A 95 -9.62 -10.81 10.26
C PRO A 95 -9.39 -12.23 9.74
N SER A 96 -8.62 -12.41 8.65
CA SER A 96 -8.34 -13.72 8.08
C SER A 96 -7.50 -14.65 8.98
N VAL A 97 -6.84 -14.10 10.01
CA VAL A 97 -6.13 -14.88 11.04
C VAL A 97 -7.07 -15.36 12.14
N PHE A 98 -8.04 -14.53 12.52
CA PHE A 98 -9.01 -14.86 13.56
C PHE A 98 -10.17 -15.73 13.06
N PHE A 99 -10.48 -15.66 11.77
CA PHE A 99 -11.48 -16.50 11.10
C PHE A 99 -10.85 -17.71 10.38
N LEU A 100 -9.82 -18.31 10.96
CA LEU A 100 -9.41 -19.67 10.59
C LEU A 100 -10.46 -20.66 11.12
N PRO A 101 -10.84 -21.69 10.34
CA PRO A 101 -11.82 -22.70 10.75
C PRO A 101 -11.35 -23.50 11.98
#